data_AF-A0A151SW23-F1
#
_entry.id   AF-A0A151SW23-F1
#
_cell.length_a   1.000
_cell.length_b   1.000
_cell.length_c   1.000
_cell.angle_alpha   90.00
_cell.angle_beta   90.00
_cell.angle_gamma   90.00
#
_symmetry.space_group_name_H-M   'P 1'
#
loop_
_entity.id
_entity.type
_entity.pdbx_description
1 polymer ?
#
loop_
_entity_poly.entity_id
_entity_poly.type
_entity_poly.pdbx_seq_one_letter_code
_entity_poly.pdbx_strand_id
1 'polypeptide(L)'
;MSGEGDPSFNIHSFLYLHPNENPGMAFVSPSLDSTNYHSWSKFIIIALSAKNKEEFIDGSASQPLPSYHTYGAWKCCNHMVVSWLVHFVSSLICQSILWMDYAKEIWRDLKSRYSQGDLLFTLQLEASSIK
;
A
#
# COMPACT_ATOMS: atom_id res chain seq x y z
N MET A 1 -13.35 24.21 -23.16
CA MET A 1 -13.72 22.79 -23.08
C MET A 1 -12.45 22.00 -23.35
N SER A 2 -11.68 21.71 -22.30
CA SER A 2 -10.38 21.05 -22.43
C SER A 2 -10.60 19.57 -22.69
N GLY A 3 -10.19 19.11 -23.87
CA GLY A 3 -10.28 17.71 -24.29
C GLY A 3 -9.17 16.86 -23.70
N GLU A 4 -9.04 16.85 -22.37
CA GLU A 4 -8.30 15.77 -21.71
C GLU A 4 -9.25 14.58 -21.60
N GLY A 5 -8.91 13.49 -22.30
CA GLY A 5 -9.65 12.23 -22.19
C GLY A 5 -9.64 11.73 -20.74
N ASP A 6 -10.65 10.94 -20.37
CA ASP A 6 -10.78 10.42 -19.01
C ASP A 6 -9.47 9.70 -18.59
N PRO A 7 -8.81 10.17 -17.51
CA PRO A 7 -7.49 9.71 -17.11
C PRO A 7 -7.50 8.23 -16.70
N SER A 8 -8.66 7.63 -16.42
CA SER A 8 -8.78 6.20 -16.14
C SER A 8 -8.49 5.30 -17.34
N PHE A 9 -8.45 5.84 -18.57
CA PHE A 9 -8.04 5.10 -19.78
C PHE A 9 -6.56 5.30 -20.16
N ASN A 10 -5.86 6.20 -19.48
CA ASN A 10 -4.44 6.43 -19.71
C ASN A 10 -3.63 5.41 -18.89
N ILE A 11 -2.88 4.53 -19.56
CA ILE A 11 -2.07 3.48 -18.91
C ILE A 11 -0.99 4.03 -17.94
N HIS A 12 -0.61 5.30 -18.09
CA HIS A 12 0.33 5.98 -17.20
C HIS A 12 -0.34 6.66 -16.01
N SER A 13 -1.68 6.66 -15.95
CA SER A 13 -2.43 7.25 -14.84
C SER A 13 -2.43 6.33 -13.63
N PHE A 14 -2.31 6.91 -12.44
CA PHE A 14 -2.48 6.18 -11.19
C PHE A 14 -3.90 5.61 -11.02
N LEU A 15 -4.88 6.19 -11.72
CA LEU A 15 -6.29 5.76 -11.74
C LEU A 15 -6.57 4.60 -12.70
N TYR A 16 -5.60 4.23 -13.55
CA TYR A 16 -5.77 3.10 -14.46
C TYR A 16 -5.59 1.79 -13.69
N LEU A 17 -6.58 0.90 -13.78
CA LEU A 17 -6.50 -0.45 -13.23
C LEU A 17 -6.29 -1.44 -14.38
N HIS A 18 -5.13 -2.10 -14.42
CA HIS A 18 -4.85 -3.03 -15.51
C HIS A 18 -5.75 -4.28 -15.36
N PRO A 19 -6.33 -4.84 -16.44
CA PRO A 19 -7.19 -6.04 -16.35
C PRO A 19 -6.55 -7.29 -15.73
N ASN A 20 -5.22 -7.30 -15.57
CA ASN A 20 -4.45 -8.39 -14.98
C ASN A 20 -4.16 -8.16 -13.49
N GLU A 21 -4.48 -6.98 -12.97
CA GLU A 21 -4.34 -6.68 -11.55
C GLU A 21 -5.43 -7.40 -10.78
N ASN A 22 -5.00 -8.27 -9.88
CA ASN A 22 -5.91 -9.05 -9.07
C ASN A 22 -5.59 -8.84 -7.58
N PRO A 23 -6.61 -8.85 -6.70
CA PRO A 23 -6.42 -8.68 -5.25
C PRO A 23 -5.52 -9.72 -4.58
N GLY A 24 -5.48 -10.93 -5.13
CA GLY A 24 -4.69 -12.06 -4.64
C GLY A 24 -3.36 -12.27 -5.37
N MET A 25 -2.86 -11.29 -6.14
CA MET A 25 -1.57 -11.38 -6.82
C MET A 25 -0.49 -11.23 -5.75
N ALA A 26 -0.19 -12.34 -5.09
CA ALA A 26 0.83 -12.41 -4.07
C ALA A 26 2.20 -12.17 -4.72
N PHE A 27 2.76 -10.99 -4.49
CA PHE A 27 4.20 -10.82 -4.56
C PHE A 27 4.80 -11.77 -3.51
N VAL A 28 5.76 -12.62 -3.90
CA VAL A 28 6.41 -13.52 -2.96
C VAL A 28 7.29 -12.65 -2.05
N SER A 29 6.73 -12.17 -0.95
CA SER A 29 7.41 -11.32 0.03
C SER A 29 6.94 -11.74 1.42
N PRO A 30 7.82 -11.71 2.42
CA PRO A 30 7.43 -12.05 3.78
C PRO A 30 6.32 -11.10 4.26
N SER A 31 5.30 -11.66 4.88
CA SER A 31 4.26 -10.86 5.52
C SER A 31 4.86 -9.98 6.62
N LEU A 32 4.31 -8.79 6.82
CA LEU A 32 4.70 -7.90 7.91
C LEU A 32 4.55 -8.63 9.26
N ASP A 33 5.60 -8.53 10.06
CA ASP A 33 5.64 -8.90 11.47
C ASP A 33 6.21 -7.74 12.31
N SER A 34 6.48 -7.99 13.60
CA SER A 34 6.97 -6.97 14.52
C SER A 34 8.44 -6.55 14.30
N THR A 35 9.17 -7.23 13.42
CA THR A 35 10.63 -7.18 13.30
C THR A 35 11.14 -6.89 11.89
N ASN A 36 10.27 -6.68 10.90
CA ASN A 36 10.68 -6.59 9.49
C ASN A 36 10.09 -5.37 8.74
N TYR A 37 9.57 -4.38 9.46
CA TYR A 37 8.82 -3.26 8.88
C TYR A 37 9.59 -2.49 7.79
N HIS A 38 10.88 -2.18 7.98
CA HIS A 38 11.66 -1.40 7.02
C HIS A 38 11.86 -2.16 5.71
N SER A 39 12.23 -3.43 5.79
CA SER A 39 12.35 -4.31 4.62
C SER A 39 10.99 -4.48 3.92
N TRP A 40 9.95 -4.80 4.69
CA TRP A 40 8.59 -4.96 4.19
C TRP A 40 8.07 -3.70 3.49
N SER A 41 8.20 -2.54 4.14
CA SER A 41 7.72 -1.26 3.60
C SER A 41 8.42 -0.90 2.29
N LYS A 42 9.73 -1.17 2.19
CA LYS A 42 10.48 -0.99 0.94
C LYS A 42 9.96 -1.89 -0.19
N PHE A 43 9.64 -3.15 0.09
CA PHE A 43 9.05 -4.06 -0.89
C PHE A 43 7.67 -3.58 -1.36
N ILE A 44 6.81 -3.14 -0.43
CA ILE A 44 5.48 -2.61 -0.78
C ILE A 44 5.58 -1.38 -1.66
N ILE A 45 6.46 -0.43 -1.32
CA ILE A 45 6.69 0.77 -2.15
C ILE A 45 7.09 0.32 -3.56
N ILE A 46 8.12 -0.52 -3.71
CA ILE A 46 8.57 -1.01 -5.03
C ILE A 46 7.44 -1.67 -5.83
N ALA A 47 6.66 -2.55 -5.19
CA ALA A 47 5.56 -3.27 -5.83
C ALA A 47 4.44 -2.32 -6.30
N LEU A 48 4.11 -1.30 -5.51
CA LEU A 48 3.10 -0.30 -5.85
C LEU A 48 3.60 0.68 -6.92
N SER A 49 4.85 1.14 -6.85
CA SER A 49 5.44 2.03 -7.86
C SER A 49 5.50 1.34 -9.22
N ALA A 50 5.81 0.04 -9.27
CA ALA A 50 5.78 -0.76 -10.51
C ALA A 50 4.39 -0.83 -11.17
N LYS A 51 3.33 -0.48 -10.43
CA LYS A 51 1.93 -0.49 -10.86
C LYS A 51 1.30 0.92 -10.94
N ASN A 52 2.09 1.97 -10.73
CA ASN A 52 1.62 3.35 -10.58
C ASN A 52 0.55 3.48 -9.47
N LYS A 53 0.78 2.87 -8.30
CA LYS A 53 -0.17 2.87 -7.16
C LYS A 53 0.41 3.41 -5.86
N GLU A 54 1.66 3.90 -5.86
CA GLU A 54 2.31 4.48 -4.69
C GLU A 54 1.53 5.70 -4.15
N GLU A 55 0.91 6.47 -5.04
CA GLU A 55 0.16 7.69 -4.69
C GLU A 55 -1.01 7.45 -3.72
N PHE A 56 -1.50 6.21 -3.62
CA PHE A 56 -2.57 5.85 -2.69
C PHE A 56 -2.09 5.66 -1.25
N ILE A 57 -0.81 5.36 -1.04
CA ILE A 57 -0.24 5.16 0.31
C ILE A 57 0.47 6.42 0.84
N ASP A 58 1.06 7.24 -0.04
CA ASP A 58 1.63 8.54 0.35
C ASP A 58 0.53 9.61 0.54
N GLY A 59 -0.62 9.42 -0.11
CA GLY A 59 -1.76 10.31 -0.08
C GLY A 59 -1.75 11.44 -1.11
N SER A 60 -0.87 11.37 -2.11
CA SER A 60 -0.85 12.25 -3.28
C SER A 60 -2.11 12.05 -4.14
N ALA A 61 -2.64 10.81 -4.20
CA ALA A 61 -3.92 10.49 -4.83
C ALA A 61 -5.10 10.92 -3.94
N SER A 62 -5.38 12.22 -3.91
CA SER A 62 -6.49 12.79 -3.12
C SER A 62 -7.85 12.26 -3.60
N GLN A 63 -8.74 11.94 -2.66
CA GLN A 63 -10.08 11.47 -2.96
C GLN A 63 -10.87 12.52 -3.75
N PRO A 64 -11.36 12.20 -4.96
CA PRO A 64 -12.23 13.09 -5.72
C PRO A 64 -13.59 13.26 -5.04
N LEU A 65 -14.29 14.37 -5.33
CA LEU A 65 -15.71 14.48 -4.99
C LEU A 65 -16.52 13.34 -5.65
N PRO A 66 -17.53 12.78 -4.99
CA PRO A 66 -18.38 11.72 -5.55
C PRO A 66 -19.06 12.08 -6.87
N SER A 67 -19.22 13.37 -7.16
CA SER A 67 -19.78 13.89 -8.41
C SER A 67 -18.81 13.84 -9.60
N TYR A 68 -17.52 13.66 -9.38
CA TYR A 68 -16.52 13.57 -10.45
C TYR A 68 -16.48 12.18 -11.06
N HIS A 69 -16.33 12.12 -12.38
CA HIS A 69 -16.22 10.86 -13.15
C HIS A 69 -15.05 9.98 -12.68
N THR A 70 -13.98 10.58 -12.15
CA THR A 70 -12.81 9.88 -11.62
C THR A 70 -13.04 9.19 -10.28
N TYR A 71 -14.13 9.49 -9.55
CA TYR A 71 -14.39 8.92 -8.22
C TYR A 71 -14.48 7.39 -8.24
N GLY A 72 -15.16 6.82 -9.24
CA GLY A 72 -15.30 5.37 -9.39
C GLY A 72 -13.95 4.68 -9.58
N ALA A 73 -13.13 5.18 -10.51
CA ALA A 73 -11.80 4.66 -10.78
C ALA A 73 -10.87 4.79 -9.55
N TRP A 74 -10.90 5.95 -8.88
CA TRP A 74 -10.14 6.16 -7.65
C TRP A 74 -10.53 5.17 -6.55
N LYS A 75 -11.83 4.95 -6.34
CA LYS A 75 -12.35 4.01 -5.34
C LYS A 75 -11.89 2.58 -5.62
N CYS A 76 -11.98 2.13 -6.88
CA CYS A 76 -11.51 0.81 -7.29
C CYS A 76 -10.01 0.65 -7.04
N CYS A 77 -9.20 1.63 -7.41
CA CYS A 77 -7.75 1.60 -7.19
C CYS A 77 -7.41 1.59 -5.70
N ASN A 78 -8.05 2.44 -4.89
CA ASN A 78 -7.87 2.44 -3.44
C ASN A 78 -8.19 1.07 -2.83
N HIS A 79 -9.33 0.46 -3.17
CA HIS A 79 -9.67 -0.88 -2.69
C HIS A 79 -8.68 -1.96 -3.16
N MET A 80 -8.13 -1.83 -4.37
CA MET A 80 -7.08 -2.73 -4.85
C MET A 80 -5.83 -2.63 -3.95
N VAL A 81 -5.38 -1.42 -3.65
CA VAL A 81 -4.22 -1.21 -2.76
C VAL A 81 -4.51 -1.69 -1.34
N VAL A 82 -5.70 -1.44 -0.80
CA VAL A 82 -6.14 -2.00 0.50
C VAL A 82 -6.04 -3.52 0.48
N SER A 83 -6.55 -4.17 -0.57
CA SER A 83 -6.50 -5.63 -0.68
C SER A 83 -5.06 -6.16 -0.66
N TRP A 84 -4.14 -5.51 -1.36
CA TRP A 84 -2.73 -5.88 -1.34
C TRP A 84 -2.12 -5.69 0.03
N LEU A 85 -2.33 -4.53 0.68
CA LEU A 85 -1.84 -4.30 2.04
C LEU A 85 -2.32 -5.38 3.02
N VAL A 86 -3.59 -5.77 2.94
CA VAL A 86 -4.17 -6.84 3.77
C VAL A 86 -3.52 -8.21 3.50
N HIS A 87 -3.21 -8.53 2.25
CA HIS A 87 -2.52 -9.79 1.90
C HIS A 87 -1.04 -9.80 2.32
N PHE A 88 -0.40 -8.64 2.44
CA PHE A 88 1.02 -8.52 2.80
C PHE A 88 1.29 -8.41 4.30
N VAL A 89 0.28 -8.54 5.16
CA VAL A 89 0.49 -8.55 6.60
C VAL A 89 0.18 -9.93 7.19
N SER A 90 0.77 -10.25 8.35
CA SER A 90 0.44 -11.48 9.06
C SER A 90 -1.03 -11.48 9.51
N SER A 91 -1.61 -12.66 9.73
CA SER A 91 -3.02 -12.80 10.11
C SER A 91 -3.40 -12.01 11.37
N LEU A 92 -2.48 -11.89 12.33
CA LEU A 92 -2.66 -11.10 13.54
C LEU A 92 -2.80 -9.60 13.24
N ILE A 93 -1.98 -9.07 12.34
CA ILE A 93 -2.00 -7.66 11.95
C ILE A 93 -3.23 -7.38 11.07
N CYS A 94 -3.57 -8.31 10.17
CA CYS A 94 -4.73 -8.23 9.29
C CYS A 94 -6.02 -7.89 10.05
N GLN A 95 -6.29 -8.56 11.18
CA GLN A 95 -7.50 -8.30 11.99
C GLN A 95 -7.61 -6.85 12.47
N SER A 96 -6.49 -6.17 12.65
CA SER A 96 -6.46 -4.79 13.14
C SER A 96 -6.64 -3.72 12.05
N ILE A 97 -6.50 -4.09 10.78
CA ILE A 97 -6.60 -3.17 9.63
C ILE A 97 -7.78 -3.49 8.71
N LEU A 98 -8.45 -4.63 8.90
CA LEU A 98 -9.54 -5.12 8.04
C LEU A 98 -10.71 -4.13 7.90
N TRP A 99 -10.93 -3.30 8.92
CA TRP A 99 -12.04 -2.34 8.99
C TRP A 99 -11.71 -0.97 8.37
N MET A 100 -10.49 -0.81 7.85
CA MET A 100 -10.02 0.46 7.32
C MET A 100 -10.25 0.53 5.81
N ASP A 101 -10.94 1.58 5.35
CA ASP A 101 -11.33 1.72 3.95
C ASP A 101 -10.24 2.35 3.08
N TYR A 102 -9.27 3.05 3.67
CA TYR A 102 -8.31 3.88 2.95
C TYR A 102 -6.88 3.33 3.06
N ALA A 103 -6.26 3.08 1.90
CA ALA A 103 -4.89 2.56 1.83
C ALA A 103 -3.88 3.45 2.57
N LYS A 104 -4.00 4.78 2.43
CA LYS A 104 -3.19 5.77 3.16
C LYS A 104 -3.26 5.61 4.68
N GLU A 105 -4.47 5.35 5.20
CA GLU A 105 -4.67 5.22 6.63
C GLU A 105 -4.05 3.94 7.17
N ILE A 106 -4.26 2.82 6.46
CA ILE A 106 -3.62 1.53 6.76
C ILE A 106 -2.11 1.70 6.77
N TRP A 107 -1.55 2.31 5.71
CA TRP A 107 -0.12 2.54 5.59
C TRP A 107 0.45 3.34 6.76
N ARG A 108 -0.18 4.46 7.11
CA ARG A 108 0.22 5.30 8.25
C ARG A 108 0.16 4.54 9.57
N ASP A 109 -0.90 3.77 9.77
CA ASP A 109 -1.11 3.00 10.98
C ASP A 109 -0.03 1.92 11.16
N LEU A 110 0.21 1.12 10.13
CA LEU A 110 1.28 0.11 10.13
C LEU A 110 2.65 0.74 10.39
N LYS A 111 2.94 1.88 9.75
CA LYS A 111 4.16 2.65 10.01
C LYS A 111 4.29 3.07 11.47
N SER A 112 3.22 3.61 12.04
CA SER A 112 3.23 4.09 13.43
C SER A 112 3.47 2.96 14.43
N ARG A 113 2.93 1.76 14.18
CA ARG A 113 3.02 0.64 15.11
C ARG A 113 4.33 -0.14 15.01
N TYR A 114 4.85 -0.36 13.79
CA TYR A 114 5.90 -1.34 13.55
C TYR A 114 7.28 -0.74 13.19
N SER A 115 7.34 0.55 12.82
CA SER A 115 8.63 1.16 12.43
C SER A 115 9.67 1.24 13.56
N GLN A 116 9.24 1.42 14.80
CA GLN A 116 10.15 1.51 15.94
C GLN A 116 10.59 0.13 16.46
N GLY A 117 9.71 -0.87 16.39
CA GLY A 117 10.02 -2.23 16.85
C GLY A 117 11.13 -2.90 16.03
N ASP A 118 11.12 -2.68 14.71
CA ASP A 118 12.16 -3.17 13.80
C ASP A 118 13.53 -2.54 14.07
N LEU A 119 13.57 -1.22 14.33
CA LEU A 119 14.81 -0.53 14.66
C LEU A 119 15.46 -1.09 15.95
N LEU A 120 14.66 -1.32 16.99
CA LEU A 120 15.14 -1.90 18.24
C LEU A 120 15.65 -3.33 18.06
N PHE A 121 14.94 -4.14 17.28
CA PHE A 121 15.36 -5.51 16.97
C PHE A 121 16.70 -5.53 16.22
N THR A 122 16.84 -4.69 15.19
CA THR A 122 18.07 -4.57 14.40
C THR A 122 19.27 -4.22 15.28
N LEU A 123 19.13 -3.21 16.15
CA LEU A 123 20.20 -2.79 17.07
C LEU A 123 20.57 -3.90 18.08
N GLN A 124 19.59 -4.65 18.58
CA GLN A 124 19.83 -5.76 19.50
C GLN A 124 20.60 -6.91 18.82
N LEU A 125 20.30 -7.18 17.55
CA LEU A 125 20.98 -8.20 16.76
C LEU A 125 22.45 -7.83 16.53
N GLU A 126 22.72 -6.58 16.13
CA GLU A 126 24.08 -6.05 15.93
C GLU A 126 24.89 -6.10 17.23
N ALA A 127 24.32 -5.67 18.36
CA ALA A 127 24.98 -5.72 19.66
C ALA A 127 25.31 -7.15 20.12
N SER A 128 24.51 -8.13 19.71
CA SER A 128 24.71 -9.54 20.06
C SER A 128 25.75 -10.23 19.17
N SER A 129 25.95 -9.74 17.94
CA SER A 129 26.93 -10.28 17.00
C SER A 129 28.37 -9.77 17.22
N ILE A 130 28.55 -8.81 18.14
CA ILE A 130 29.85 -8.23 18.51
C ILE A 130 30.47 -8.95 19.74
N LYS A 131 29.75 -9.87 20.37
CA LYS A 131 30.26 -10.75 21.42
C LYS A 131 30.76 -12.08 20.86
#